data_AF-E1L642-F1
#
_entry.id   AF-E1L642-F1
#
_cell.length_a   1.000
_cell.length_b   1.000
_cell.length_c   1.000
_cell.angle_alpha   90.00
_cell.angle_beta   90.00
_cell.angle_gamma   90.00
#
_symmetry.space_group_name_H-M   'P 1'
#
loop_
_entity.id
_entity.type
_entity.pdbx_description
1 polymer ?
#
loop_
_entity_poly.entity_id
_entity_poly.type
_entity_poly.pdbx_seq_one_letter_code
_entity_poly.pdbx_strand_id
1 'polypeptide(L)'
;MAIGAGSAASGNYANAVGTNANANGANTSAFGANTKANGEKASAFGADATADAKNASAIGAGSKALAENASAVGAGATVASTATNGSAFGANSVVNGTDGAAFGTNSVVNGTNGAAFGTGANVAAGATNSVALGNGSVANEANTVSVGSVGHERKITNVADGVNDHDAANMGQLREIQNQSNTALAEIDKTNVRVDRVGAMSAAMSSLKPYYVDGTEKGQIMAGVGAYHGEKALALGYGYAPNDRVFLNASVGIAKSEQMYGMGATFRIGAGESLVKKNNQAMQNLQDENEQLQDRVEKLEQLVNALLAEKSK
;
A
#
# COMPACT_ATOMS: atom_id res chain seq x y z
N MET A 1 38.73 -60.78 2.35
CA MET A 1 39.97 -60.66 3.16
C MET A 1 39.59 -60.21 4.57
N ALA A 2 40.07 -60.88 5.62
CA ALA A 2 39.83 -60.50 7.02
C ALA A 2 41.15 -60.34 7.77
N ILE A 3 41.38 -59.21 8.43
CA ILE A 3 42.61 -58.89 9.18
C ILE A 3 42.23 -58.34 10.57
N GLY A 4 42.65 -59.02 11.63
CA GLY A 4 42.39 -58.63 13.03
C GLY A 4 41.67 -59.72 13.82
N ALA A 5 41.84 -59.72 15.14
CA ALA A 5 41.21 -60.72 16.02
C ALA A 5 39.67 -60.61 15.94
N GLY A 6 39.00 -61.73 15.70
CA GLY A 6 37.53 -61.78 15.57
C GLY A 6 36.96 -61.11 14.32
N SER A 7 37.80 -60.69 13.36
CA SER A 7 37.32 -60.14 12.09
C SER A 7 36.76 -61.23 11.18
N ALA A 8 35.71 -60.90 10.41
CA ALA A 8 35.10 -61.80 9.44
C ALA A 8 34.76 -61.07 8.14
N ALA A 9 35.16 -61.65 7.01
CA ALA A 9 34.78 -61.20 5.68
C ALA A 9 33.96 -62.32 5.01
N SER A 10 32.69 -62.42 5.40
CA SER A 10 31.79 -63.52 5.04
C SER A 10 31.20 -63.36 3.63
N GLY A 11 31.13 -62.14 3.12
CA GLY A 11 30.60 -61.86 1.78
C GLY A 11 31.61 -62.10 0.65
N ASN A 12 31.11 -62.39 -0.56
CA ASN A 12 31.95 -62.47 -1.76
C ASN A 12 32.65 -61.13 -2.00
N TYR A 13 33.95 -61.14 -2.27
CA TYR A 13 34.77 -59.93 -2.48
C TYR A 13 34.75 -58.94 -1.29
N ALA A 14 34.41 -59.40 -0.08
CA ALA A 14 34.36 -58.56 1.11
C ALA A 14 35.76 -58.31 1.72
N ASN A 15 35.94 -57.13 2.32
CA ASN A 15 37.14 -56.76 3.07
C ASN A 15 36.77 -56.35 4.49
N ALA A 16 37.41 -56.97 5.49
CA ALA A 16 37.22 -56.66 6.91
C ALA A 16 38.60 -56.43 7.57
N VAL A 17 38.83 -55.26 8.14
CA VAL A 17 40.12 -54.90 8.76
C VAL A 17 39.88 -54.22 10.11
N GLY A 18 40.39 -54.81 11.19
CA GLY A 18 40.22 -54.35 12.57
C GLY A 18 39.67 -55.45 13.49
N THR A 19 39.86 -55.30 14.81
CA THR A 19 39.30 -56.22 15.80
C THR A 19 37.77 -56.26 15.69
N ASN A 20 37.18 -57.45 15.55
CA ASN A 20 35.73 -57.65 15.37
C ASN A 20 35.11 -56.91 14.16
N ALA A 21 35.89 -56.54 13.14
CA ALA A 21 35.36 -55.98 11.90
C ALA A 21 34.60 -57.07 11.11
N ASN A 22 33.35 -56.80 10.73
CA ASN A 22 32.47 -57.76 10.05
C ASN A 22 31.98 -57.20 8.71
N ALA A 23 32.41 -57.81 7.61
CA ALA A 23 31.97 -57.51 6.25
C ALA A 23 31.13 -58.69 5.73
N ASN A 24 29.81 -58.62 5.93
CA ASN A 24 28.88 -59.72 5.72
C ASN A 24 28.23 -59.71 4.33
N GLY A 25 28.02 -58.53 3.74
CA GLY A 25 27.45 -58.38 2.39
C GLY A 25 28.47 -58.64 1.27
N ALA A 26 28.01 -58.97 0.06
CA ALA A 26 28.90 -59.08 -1.10
C ALA A 26 29.45 -57.69 -1.51
N ASN A 27 30.70 -57.64 -1.97
CA ASN A 27 31.42 -56.42 -2.38
C ASN A 27 31.51 -55.36 -1.27
N THR A 28 31.61 -55.78 -0.01
CA THR A 28 31.63 -54.86 1.15
C THR A 28 33.04 -54.48 1.58
N SER A 29 33.14 -53.35 2.27
CA SER A 29 34.36 -52.92 2.96
C SER A 29 34.04 -52.48 4.39
N ALA A 30 34.63 -53.14 5.39
CA ALA A 30 34.53 -52.82 6.81
C ALA A 30 35.93 -52.54 7.37
N PHE A 31 36.20 -51.32 7.86
CA PHE A 31 37.50 -50.90 8.36
C PHE A 31 37.38 -50.16 9.70
N GLY A 32 37.89 -50.76 10.78
CA GLY A 32 37.83 -50.23 12.14
C GLY A 32 37.33 -51.28 13.13
N ALA A 33 37.59 -51.06 14.42
CA ALA A 33 37.14 -51.97 15.47
C ALA A 33 35.60 -52.05 15.52
N ASN A 34 35.05 -53.25 15.65
CA ASN A 34 33.61 -53.53 15.72
C ASN A 34 32.78 -53.01 14.53
N THR A 35 33.40 -52.73 13.38
CA THR A 35 32.67 -52.28 12.19
C THR A 35 31.75 -53.35 11.64
N LYS A 36 30.64 -52.94 11.01
CA LYS A 36 29.68 -53.83 10.37
C LYS A 36 29.28 -53.29 9.00
N ALA A 37 29.65 -54.00 7.93
CA ALA A 37 29.13 -53.77 6.59
C ALA A 37 28.25 -54.97 6.19
N ASN A 38 26.95 -54.89 6.46
CA ASN A 38 26.01 -56.00 6.28
C ASN A 38 25.32 -56.01 4.92
N GLY A 39 25.04 -54.83 4.35
CA GLY A 39 24.38 -54.74 3.04
C GLY A 39 25.30 -55.06 1.86
N GLU A 40 24.73 -55.52 0.75
CA GLU A 40 25.46 -55.66 -0.51
C GLU A 40 26.06 -54.30 -0.93
N LYS A 41 27.35 -54.28 -1.32
CA LYS A 41 28.11 -53.07 -1.67
C LYS A 41 28.19 -52.02 -0.56
N ALA A 42 27.91 -52.41 0.68
CA ALA A 42 27.99 -51.50 1.82
C ALA A 42 29.45 -51.20 2.22
N SER A 43 29.65 -50.00 2.75
CA SER A 43 30.95 -49.48 3.19
C SER A 43 30.84 -48.96 4.62
N ALA A 44 31.64 -49.49 5.55
CA ALA A 44 31.68 -49.08 6.94
C ALA A 44 33.12 -48.76 7.36
N PHE A 45 33.41 -47.50 7.69
CA PHE A 45 34.74 -47.00 8.03
C PHE A 45 34.72 -46.23 9.36
N GLY A 46 35.49 -46.66 10.36
CA GLY A 46 35.56 -46.05 11.69
C GLY A 46 35.04 -46.96 12.80
N ALA A 47 35.55 -46.85 14.03
CA ALA A 47 35.15 -47.73 15.13
C ALA A 47 33.62 -47.72 15.34
N ASP A 48 33.01 -48.90 15.46
CA ASP A 48 31.57 -49.10 15.62
C ASP A 48 30.68 -48.58 14.45
N ALA A 49 31.28 -48.23 13.30
CA ALA A 49 30.52 -47.83 12.11
C ALA A 49 29.68 -49.01 11.57
N THR A 50 28.43 -48.74 11.20
CA THR A 50 27.46 -49.75 10.76
C THR A 50 26.77 -49.32 9.47
N ALA A 51 26.94 -50.10 8.40
CA ALA A 51 26.25 -49.95 7.13
C ALA A 51 25.40 -51.21 6.87
N ASP A 52 24.11 -51.14 7.19
CA ASP A 52 23.24 -52.33 7.29
C ASP A 52 22.50 -52.68 6.00
N ALA A 53 22.40 -51.73 5.07
CA ALA A 53 21.58 -51.86 3.87
C ALA A 53 22.40 -51.76 2.57
N LYS A 54 21.77 -52.15 1.46
CA LYS A 54 22.41 -52.17 0.14
C LYS A 54 22.92 -50.78 -0.25
N ASN A 55 24.13 -50.73 -0.80
CA ASN A 55 24.84 -49.50 -1.17
C ASN A 55 25.00 -48.48 -0.02
N ALA A 56 24.80 -48.87 1.23
CA ALA A 56 24.91 -47.95 2.36
C ALA A 56 26.38 -47.62 2.67
N SER A 57 26.66 -46.37 3.02
CA SER A 57 28.00 -45.91 3.38
C SER A 57 27.99 -45.23 4.75
N ALA A 58 28.63 -45.85 5.75
CA ALA A 58 28.81 -45.31 7.08
C ALA A 58 30.30 -44.98 7.30
N ILE A 59 30.64 -43.70 7.41
CA ILE A 59 32.02 -43.21 7.55
C ILE A 59 32.11 -42.32 8.79
N GLY A 60 32.81 -42.77 9.82
CA GLY A 60 32.99 -42.08 11.10
C GLY A 60 32.68 -43.01 12.26
N ALA A 61 33.30 -42.74 13.42
CA ALA A 61 33.09 -43.55 14.61
C ALA A 61 31.61 -43.56 15.04
N GLY A 62 31.02 -44.73 15.20
CA GLY A 62 29.60 -44.91 15.54
C GLY A 62 28.61 -44.43 14.47
N SER A 63 29.05 -44.14 13.25
CA SER A 63 28.16 -43.77 12.15
C SER A 63 27.25 -44.94 11.74
N LYS A 64 26.01 -44.64 11.32
CA LYS A 64 24.97 -45.64 11.03
C LYS A 64 24.23 -45.29 9.74
N ALA A 65 24.48 -46.05 8.68
CA ALA A 65 23.72 -45.98 7.44
C ALA A 65 22.82 -47.22 7.34
N LEU A 66 21.55 -47.07 7.74
CA LEU A 66 20.66 -48.21 7.98
C LEU A 66 19.65 -48.49 6.85
N ALA A 67 19.54 -47.60 5.86
CA ALA A 67 18.63 -47.71 4.72
C ALA A 67 19.38 -47.88 3.39
N GLU A 68 18.68 -48.36 2.36
CA GLU A 68 19.25 -48.51 1.02
C GLU A 68 19.72 -47.16 0.47
N ASN A 69 20.90 -47.15 -0.15
CA ASN A 69 21.59 -45.97 -0.67
C ASN A 69 21.87 -44.88 0.39
N ALA A 70 21.78 -45.20 1.68
CA ALA A 70 22.05 -44.24 2.74
C ALA A 70 23.53 -43.86 2.82
N SER A 71 23.82 -42.58 3.05
CA SER A 71 25.17 -42.08 3.35
C SER A 71 25.18 -41.39 4.70
N ALA A 72 25.93 -41.94 5.67
CA ALA A 72 26.14 -41.36 6.99
C ALA A 72 27.63 -41.06 7.17
N VAL A 73 28.02 -39.79 7.12
CA VAL A 73 29.41 -39.32 7.18
C VAL A 73 29.60 -38.37 8.35
N GLY A 74 30.37 -38.78 9.35
CA GLY A 74 30.62 -38.06 10.59
C GLY A 74 30.47 -38.97 11.81
N ALA A 75 31.15 -38.63 12.91
CA ALA A 75 31.02 -39.38 14.15
C ALA A 75 29.55 -39.33 14.64
N GLY A 76 28.94 -40.50 14.88
CA GLY A 76 27.55 -40.62 15.29
C GLY A 76 26.50 -40.21 14.24
N ALA A 77 26.89 -39.88 13.00
CA ALA A 77 25.95 -39.58 11.93
C ALA A 77 25.02 -40.78 11.69
N THR A 78 23.71 -40.55 11.55
CA THR A 78 22.72 -41.63 11.46
C THR A 78 21.71 -41.36 10.36
N VAL A 79 21.50 -42.34 9.48
CA VAL A 79 20.37 -42.42 8.56
C VAL A 79 19.52 -43.61 8.99
N ALA A 80 18.25 -43.36 9.34
CA ALA A 80 17.33 -44.38 9.82
C ALA A 80 17.04 -45.44 8.76
N SER A 81 16.61 -46.64 9.17
CA SER A 81 16.32 -47.75 8.24
C SER A 81 15.14 -47.50 7.29
N THR A 82 14.29 -46.53 7.61
CA THR A 82 13.18 -46.07 6.76
C THR A 82 13.57 -44.95 5.81
N ALA A 83 14.76 -44.36 5.96
CA ALA A 83 15.21 -43.18 5.22
C ALA A 83 16.02 -43.57 3.96
N THR A 84 15.39 -44.29 3.03
CA THR A 84 16.00 -44.64 1.73
C THR A 84 16.53 -43.38 1.04
N ASN A 85 17.72 -43.49 0.43
CA ASN A 85 18.46 -42.38 -0.18
C ASN A 85 18.84 -41.24 0.80
N GLY A 86 18.74 -41.46 2.11
CA GLY A 86 19.06 -40.45 3.12
C GLY A 86 20.56 -40.13 3.19
N SER A 87 20.86 -38.87 3.42
CA SER A 87 22.22 -38.32 3.43
C SER A 87 22.47 -37.50 4.70
N ALA A 88 23.21 -38.05 5.66
CA ALA A 88 23.59 -37.41 6.91
C ALA A 88 25.09 -37.09 6.92
N PHE A 89 25.46 -35.83 6.82
CA PHE A 89 26.83 -35.33 6.75
C PHE A 89 27.10 -34.35 7.90
N GLY A 90 27.91 -34.76 8.87
CA GLY A 90 28.23 -34.00 10.07
C GLY A 90 28.12 -34.85 11.33
N ALA A 91 28.86 -34.49 12.38
CA ALA A 91 28.80 -35.24 13.64
C ALA A 91 27.38 -35.20 14.23
N ASN A 92 26.86 -36.36 14.61
CA ASN A 92 25.49 -36.55 15.12
C ASN A 92 24.39 -35.98 14.20
N SER A 93 24.65 -35.83 12.90
CA SER A 93 23.59 -35.52 11.94
C SER A 93 22.61 -36.70 11.85
N VAL A 94 21.32 -36.41 11.69
CA VAL A 94 20.26 -37.43 11.68
C VAL A 94 19.32 -37.22 10.50
N VAL A 95 19.08 -38.29 9.73
CA VAL A 95 18.04 -38.33 8.70
C VAL A 95 17.07 -39.46 9.00
N ASN A 96 15.81 -39.11 9.22
CA ASN A 96 14.69 -40.04 9.46
C ASN A 96 13.71 -40.08 8.27
N GLY A 97 13.64 -39.01 7.47
CA GLY A 97 12.81 -38.94 6.28
C GLY A 97 13.48 -39.54 5.03
N THR A 98 12.69 -40.20 4.18
CA THR A 98 13.12 -40.66 2.85
C THR A 98 13.59 -39.48 1.99
N ASP A 99 14.63 -39.68 1.18
CA ASP A 99 15.27 -38.64 0.36
C ASP A 99 15.72 -37.41 1.18
N GLY A 100 15.97 -37.58 2.48
CA GLY A 100 16.36 -36.51 3.38
C GLY A 100 17.85 -36.20 3.33
N ALA A 101 18.21 -34.93 3.47
CA ALA A 101 19.57 -34.43 3.40
C ALA A 101 19.92 -33.54 4.60
N ALA A 102 20.70 -34.04 5.54
CA ALA A 102 21.15 -33.30 6.72
C ALA A 102 22.66 -32.99 6.61
N PHE A 103 23.01 -31.73 6.44
CA PHE A 103 24.39 -31.24 6.32
C PHE A 103 24.72 -30.27 7.47
N GLY A 104 25.44 -30.76 8.49
CA GLY A 104 25.85 -29.98 9.65
C GLY A 104 25.93 -30.83 10.92
N THR A 105 26.69 -30.36 11.91
CA THR A 105 26.72 -31.02 13.22
C THR A 105 25.33 -30.92 13.88
N ASN A 106 24.80 -32.02 14.38
CA ASN A 106 23.45 -32.10 14.97
C ASN A 106 22.30 -31.64 14.05
N SER A 107 22.50 -31.56 12.73
CA SER A 107 21.38 -31.25 11.81
C SER A 107 20.43 -32.45 11.73
N VAL A 108 19.12 -32.19 11.68
CA VAL A 108 18.09 -33.23 11.71
C VAL A 108 17.10 -33.04 10.56
N VAL A 109 16.81 -34.11 9.83
CA VAL A 109 15.73 -34.15 8.82
C VAL A 109 14.74 -35.25 9.15
N ASN A 110 13.54 -34.86 9.59
CA ASN A 110 12.44 -35.77 9.85
C ASN A 110 11.40 -35.80 8.71
N GLY A 111 11.29 -34.71 7.95
CA GLY A 111 10.41 -34.61 6.78
C GLY A 111 10.96 -35.39 5.57
N THR A 112 10.06 -36.00 4.79
CA THR A 112 10.41 -36.62 3.50
C THR A 112 10.79 -35.54 2.48
N ASN A 113 11.81 -35.80 1.65
CA ASN A 113 12.38 -34.80 0.73
C ASN A 113 12.85 -33.52 1.44
N GLY A 114 13.20 -33.62 2.72
CA GLY A 114 13.65 -32.49 3.52
C GLY A 114 15.15 -32.24 3.39
N ALA A 115 15.57 -30.98 3.48
CA ALA A 115 16.98 -30.62 3.50
C ALA A 115 17.31 -29.68 4.67
N ALA A 116 18.27 -30.05 5.51
CA ALA A 116 18.76 -29.23 6.62
C ALA A 116 20.23 -28.87 6.36
N PHE A 117 20.54 -27.58 6.22
CA PHE A 117 21.89 -27.07 6.00
C PHE A 117 22.31 -26.15 7.13
N GLY A 118 23.24 -26.61 7.98
CA GLY A 118 23.80 -25.86 9.10
C GLY A 118 23.75 -26.63 10.41
N THR A 119 24.61 -26.25 11.36
CA THR A 119 24.65 -26.85 12.69
C THR A 119 23.28 -26.72 13.38
N GLY A 120 22.69 -27.82 13.81
CA GLY A 120 21.39 -27.83 14.48
C GLY A 120 20.20 -27.41 13.60
N ALA A 121 20.36 -27.29 12.28
CA ALA A 121 19.24 -27.07 11.37
C ALA A 121 18.26 -28.25 11.44
N ASN A 122 16.96 -27.98 11.47
CA ASN A 122 15.93 -28.99 11.70
C ASN A 122 14.78 -28.87 10.69
N VAL A 123 14.52 -29.94 9.95
CA VAL A 123 13.27 -30.13 9.21
C VAL A 123 12.36 -31.04 10.04
N ALA A 124 11.26 -30.49 10.52
CA ALA A 124 10.32 -31.19 11.39
C ALA A 124 9.60 -32.34 10.68
N ALA A 125 9.05 -33.27 11.46
CA ALA A 125 8.19 -34.31 10.91
C ALA A 125 6.96 -33.67 10.27
N GLY A 126 6.58 -34.12 9.07
CA GLY A 126 5.47 -33.55 8.30
C GLY A 126 5.82 -32.29 7.48
N ALA A 127 6.97 -31.65 7.70
CA ALA A 127 7.48 -30.58 6.83
C ALA A 127 8.11 -31.18 5.57
N THR A 128 7.29 -31.82 4.73
CA THR A 128 7.74 -32.48 3.50
C THR A 128 8.18 -31.47 2.45
N ASN A 129 9.17 -31.84 1.63
CA ASN A 129 9.69 -30.98 0.55
C ASN A 129 10.12 -29.58 1.04
N SER A 130 10.77 -29.53 2.20
CA SER A 130 11.15 -28.27 2.86
C SER A 130 12.63 -28.18 3.18
N VAL A 131 13.12 -26.95 3.29
CA VAL A 131 14.54 -26.64 3.54
C VAL A 131 14.67 -25.83 4.82
N ALA A 132 15.49 -26.30 5.76
CA ALA A 132 15.99 -25.49 6.88
C ALA A 132 17.41 -25.00 6.55
N LEU A 133 17.56 -23.70 6.28
CA LEU A 133 18.81 -23.09 5.83
C LEU A 133 19.41 -22.19 6.91
N GLY A 134 20.54 -22.59 7.47
CA GLY A 134 21.31 -21.87 8.49
C GLY A 134 21.35 -22.57 9.86
N ASN A 135 22.29 -22.15 10.71
CA ASN A 135 22.48 -22.69 12.06
C ASN A 135 21.20 -22.53 12.90
N GLY A 136 20.66 -23.64 13.43
CA GLY A 136 19.44 -23.62 14.24
C GLY A 136 18.17 -23.21 13.49
N SER A 137 18.18 -23.12 12.14
CA SER A 137 16.95 -22.88 11.38
C SER A 137 15.98 -24.04 11.54
N VAL A 138 14.68 -23.74 11.60
CA VAL A 138 13.63 -24.74 11.77
C VAL A 138 12.61 -24.58 10.64
N ALA A 139 12.48 -25.61 9.82
CA ALA A 139 11.40 -25.74 8.85
C ALA A 139 10.31 -26.65 9.46
N ASN A 140 9.13 -26.09 9.70
CA ASN A 140 8.00 -26.75 10.36
C ASN A 140 6.74 -26.84 9.48
N GLU A 141 6.81 -26.36 8.24
CA GLU A 141 5.74 -26.39 7.25
C GLU A 141 6.22 -27.05 5.97
N ALA A 142 5.33 -27.76 5.27
CA ALA A 142 5.64 -28.40 4.00
C ALA A 142 5.81 -27.38 2.85
N ASN A 143 6.68 -27.67 1.87
CA ASN A 143 6.97 -26.82 0.72
C ASN A 143 7.50 -25.42 1.09
N THR A 144 8.37 -25.32 2.09
CA THR A 144 8.93 -24.02 2.54
C THR A 144 10.45 -24.03 2.61
N VAL A 145 11.04 -22.83 2.52
CA VAL A 145 12.44 -22.59 2.88
C VAL A 145 12.46 -21.72 4.12
N SER A 146 12.84 -22.29 5.26
CA SER A 146 13.05 -21.54 6.50
C SER A 146 14.49 -21.10 6.62
N VAL A 147 14.70 -19.79 6.73
CA VAL A 147 16.03 -19.17 6.93
C VAL A 147 16.33 -18.85 8.39
N GLY A 148 15.51 -19.30 9.33
CA GLY A 148 15.64 -18.99 10.76
C GLY A 148 14.71 -19.82 11.63
N SER A 149 14.43 -19.32 12.82
CA SER A 149 13.42 -19.88 13.72
C SER A 149 12.69 -18.74 14.42
N VAL A 150 11.58 -19.03 15.11
CA VAL A 150 10.84 -18.03 15.88
C VAL A 150 11.76 -17.32 16.88
N GLY A 151 11.81 -15.99 16.81
CA GLY A 151 12.67 -15.14 17.65
C GLY A 151 14.13 -15.08 17.20
N HIS A 152 14.50 -15.80 16.14
CA HIS A 152 15.83 -15.83 15.53
C HIS A 152 15.71 -15.71 14.00
N GLU A 153 14.89 -14.76 13.55
CA GLU A 153 14.72 -14.44 12.14
C GLU A 153 16.01 -13.88 11.55
N ARG A 154 16.22 -14.14 10.25
CA ARG A 154 17.37 -13.62 9.51
C ARG A 154 16.93 -12.64 8.45
N LYS A 155 17.74 -11.60 8.27
CA LYS A 155 17.62 -10.74 7.09
C LYS A 155 18.13 -11.48 5.86
N ILE A 156 17.37 -11.42 4.78
CA ILE A 156 17.80 -11.84 3.45
C ILE A 156 18.26 -10.58 2.73
N THR A 157 19.57 -10.45 2.47
CA THR A 157 20.17 -9.25 1.86
C THR A 157 20.69 -9.54 0.46
N ASN A 158 20.97 -8.49 -0.31
CA ASN A 158 21.38 -8.58 -1.72
C ASN A 158 20.32 -9.20 -2.63
N VAL A 159 19.04 -8.93 -2.34
CA VAL A 159 17.90 -9.32 -3.17
C VAL A 159 17.69 -8.24 -4.23
N ALA A 160 17.92 -8.59 -5.49
CA ALA A 160 17.61 -7.72 -6.63
C ALA A 160 16.10 -7.47 -6.74
N ASP A 161 15.69 -6.48 -7.52
CA ASP A 161 14.27 -6.18 -7.72
C ASP A 161 13.55 -7.37 -8.35
N GLY A 162 12.40 -7.74 -7.79
CA GLY A 162 11.54 -8.76 -8.37
C GLY A 162 10.83 -8.25 -9.62
N VAL A 163 10.70 -9.09 -10.64
CA VAL A 163 10.10 -8.72 -11.94
C VAL A 163 8.83 -9.53 -12.22
N ASN A 164 8.81 -10.81 -11.84
CA ASN A 164 7.69 -11.73 -12.02
C ASN A 164 6.86 -11.88 -10.74
N ASP A 165 5.65 -12.42 -10.87
CA ASP A 165 4.68 -12.61 -9.77
C ASP A 165 5.19 -13.46 -8.60
N HIS A 166 6.22 -14.28 -8.81
CA HIS A 166 6.79 -15.17 -7.81
C HIS A 166 8.23 -14.81 -7.41
N ASP A 167 8.70 -13.62 -7.79
CA ASP A 167 9.98 -13.10 -7.34
C ASP A 167 9.84 -12.46 -5.95
N ALA A 168 10.90 -12.50 -5.14
CA ALA A 168 10.92 -11.81 -3.86
C ALA A 168 10.99 -10.29 -4.07
N ALA A 169 10.08 -9.54 -3.45
CA ALA A 169 10.16 -8.09 -3.41
C ALA A 169 11.20 -7.62 -2.38
N ASN A 170 11.97 -6.59 -2.71
CA ASN A 170 12.94 -5.99 -1.80
C ASN A 170 12.44 -4.66 -1.19
N MET A 171 13.23 -4.08 -0.27
CA MET A 171 12.88 -2.82 0.38
C MET A 171 12.95 -1.59 -0.52
N GLY A 172 13.66 -1.65 -1.66
CA GLY A 172 13.67 -0.59 -2.67
C GLY A 172 12.29 -0.43 -3.30
N GLN A 173 11.74 -1.54 -3.79
CA GLN A 173 10.40 -1.58 -4.40
C GLN A 173 9.30 -1.13 -3.41
N LEU A 174 9.38 -1.53 -2.14
CA LEU A 174 8.42 -1.08 -1.13
C LEU A 174 8.50 0.43 -0.86
N ARG A 175 9.70 1.01 -0.86
CA ARG A 175 9.89 2.46 -0.68
C ARG A 175 9.35 3.25 -1.87
N GLU A 176 9.44 2.73 -3.08
CA GLU A 176 8.85 3.35 -4.27
C GLU A 176 7.32 3.45 -4.12
N ILE A 177 6.66 2.37 -3.71
CA ILE A 177 5.22 2.36 -3.42
C ILE A 177 4.88 3.38 -2.32
N GLN A 178 5.67 3.43 -1.25
CA GLN A 178 5.47 4.40 -0.16
C GLN A 178 5.59 5.85 -0.65
N ASN A 179 6.56 6.14 -1.52
CA ASN A 179 6.75 7.47 -2.09
C ASN A 179 5.59 7.88 -3.02
N GLN A 180 5.10 6.94 -3.85
CA GLN A 180 3.91 7.15 -4.67
C GLN A 180 2.68 7.46 -3.82
N SER A 181 2.49 6.72 -2.71
CA SER A 181 1.39 6.95 -1.77
C SER A 181 1.49 8.34 -1.12
N ASN A 182 2.67 8.75 -0.66
CA ASN A 182 2.87 10.08 -0.06
C ASN A 182 2.57 11.21 -1.05
N THR A 183 2.93 11.01 -2.32
CA THR A 183 2.63 11.97 -3.40
C THR A 183 1.13 12.08 -3.62
N ALA A 184 0.41 10.95 -3.67
CA ALA A 184 -1.03 10.93 -3.82
C ALA A 184 -1.75 11.62 -2.64
N LEU A 185 -1.30 11.37 -1.40
CA LEU A 185 -1.86 12.02 -0.20
C LEU A 185 -1.67 13.54 -0.22
N ALA A 186 -0.50 14.02 -0.63
CA ALA A 186 -0.24 15.45 -0.75
C ALA A 186 -1.15 16.13 -1.79
N GLU A 187 -1.46 15.45 -2.90
CA GLU A 187 -2.40 15.97 -3.90
C GLU A 187 -3.86 15.95 -3.41
N ILE A 188 -4.25 14.96 -2.61
CA ILE A 188 -5.56 14.92 -1.96
C ILE A 188 -5.72 16.10 -0.99
N ASP A 189 -4.71 16.40 -0.17
CA ASP A 189 -4.76 17.52 0.78
C ASP A 189 -4.91 18.87 0.07
N LYS A 190 -4.17 19.08 -1.03
CA LYS A 190 -4.34 20.29 -1.87
C LYS A 190 -5.77 20.38 -2.42
N THR A 191 -6.33 19.24 -2.84
CA THR A 191 -7.69 19.18 -3.37
C THR A 191 -8.72 19.52 -2.29
N ASN A 192 -8.58 18.96 -1.08
CA ASN A 192 -9.46 19.27 0.06
C ASN A 192 -9.44 20.77 0.37
N VAL A 193 -8.25 21.37 0.48
CA VAL A 193 -8.11 22.82 0.70
C VAL A 193 -8.76 23.63 -0.42
N ARG A 194 -8.63 23.22 -1.68
CA ARG A 194 -9.30 23.89 -2.80
C ARG A 194 -10.82 23.77 -2.69
N VAL A 195 -11.34 22.59 -2.35
CA VAL A 195 -12.78 22.36 -2.16
C VAL A 195 -13.33 23.22 -1.03
N ASP A 196 -12.61 23.35 0.09
CA ASP A 196 -13.02 24.20 1.20
C ASP A 196 -13.09 25.68 0.79
N ARG A 197 -12.10 26.14 0.02
CA ARG A 197 -12.11 27.49 -0.57
C ARG A 197 -13.26 27.69 -1.54
N VAL A 198 -13.57 26.69 -2.38
CA VAL A 198 -14.74 26.72 -3.28
C VAL A 198 -16.04 26.80 -2.49
N GLY A 199 -16.16 26.05 -1.39
CA GLY A 199 -17.30 26.15 -0.47
C GLY A 199 -17.45 27.55 0.14
N ALA A 200 -16.35 28.14 0.60
CA ALA A 200 -16.35 29.51 1.14
C ALA A 200 -16.70 30.56 0.07
N MET A 201 -16.14 30.45 -1.14
CA MET A 201 -16.45 31.35 -2.27
C MET A 201 -17.92 31.24 -2.68
N SER A 202 -18.45 30.02 -2.77
CA SER A 202 -19.86 29.79 -3.08
C SER A 202 -20.78 30.43 -2.03
N ALA A 203 -20.45 30.29 -0.74
CA ALA A 203 -21.17 30.96 0.33
C ALA A 203 -21.09 32.50 0.22
N ALA A 204 -19.90 33.04 -0.10
CA ALA A 204 -19.70 34.48 -0.28
C ALA A 204 -20.52 35.02 -1.44
N MET A 205 -20.50 34.35 -2.60
CA MET A 205 -21.24 34.73 -3.79
C MET A 205 -22.76 34.63 -3.58
N SER A 206 -23.23 33.60 -2.84
CA SER A 206 -24.64 33.49 -2.47
C SER A 206 -25.13 34.59 -1.53
N SER A 207 -24.21 35.27 -0.82
CA SER A 207 -24.56 36.39 0.07
C SER A 207 -24.71 37.73 -0.67
N LEU A 208 -24.37 37.77 -1.96
CA LEU A 208 -24.54 38.96 -2.80
C LEU A 208 -26.03 39.25 -2.99
N LYS A 209 -26.52 40.28 -2.28
CA LYS A 209 -27.92 40.69 -2.32
C LYS A 209 -28.05 41.99 -3.10
N PRO A 210 -28.73 41.98 -4.25
CA PRO A 210 -29.00 43.22 -4.96
C PRO A 210 -30.01 44.07 -4.18
N TYR A 211 -29.72 45.35 -4.07
CA TYR A 211 -30.67 46.35 -3.60
C TYR A 211 -31.67 46.65 -4.73
N TYR A 212 -32.94 46.80 -4.37
CA TYR A 212 -33.99 47.16 -5.32
C TYR A 212 -33.85 48.64 -5.66
N VAL A 213 -33.49 48.95 -6.90
CA VAL A 213 -33.36 50.33 -7.34
C VAL A 213 -34.62 50.74 -8.12
N ASP A 214 -35.18 51.89 -7.76
CA ASP A 214 -36.25 52.53 -8.52
C ASP A 214 -35.67 53.00 -9.87
N GLY A 215 -36.47 53.00 -10.94
CA GLY A 215 -36.05 52.86 -12.35
C GLY A 215 -35.07 53.89 -12.96
N THR A 216 -34.47 54.77 -12.17
CA THR A 216 -33.44 55.74 -12.56
C THR A 216 -32.00 55.22 -12.43
N GLU A 217 -31.68 54.33 -11.48
CA GLU A 217 -30.32 53.77 -11.33
C GLU A 217 -30.28 52.29 -11.72
N LYS A 218 -29.56 51.98 -12.80
CA LYS A 218 -29.61 50.66 -13.44
C LYS A 218 -28.46 49.72 -13.04
N GLY A 219 -27.42 50.23 -12.40
CA GLY A 219 -26.22 49.47 -12.04
C GLY A 219 -25.99 49.45 -10.54
N GLN A 220 -25.50 48.34 -10.02
CA GLN A 220 -25.17 48.21 -8.60
C GLN A 220 -23.96 47.31 -8.38
N ILE A 221 -23.21 47.59 -7.31
CA ILE A 221 -22.07 46.79 -6.86
C ILE A 221 -22.48 46.09 -5.55
N MET A 222 -22.18 44.80 -5.46
CA MET A 222 -22.45 43.95 -4.31
C MET A 222 -21.12 43.43 -3.76
N ALA A 223 -21.05 43.27 -2.44
CA ALA A 223 -19.95 42.60 -1.77
C ALA A 223 -20.50 41.59 -0.78
N GLY A 224 -19.84 40.44 -0.67
CA GLY A 224 -20.28 39.31 0.13
C GLY A 224 -19.10 38.60 0.77
N VAL A 225 -19.30 38.00 1.93
CA VAL A 225 -18.25 37.22 2.61
C VAL A 225 -18.80 35.83 2.93
N GLY A 226 -17.94 34.83 2.84
CA GLY A 226 -18.30 33.44 3.05
C GLY A 226 -17.22 32.71 3.81
N ALA A 227 -17.62 31.71 4.59
CA ALA A 227 -16.72 30.86 5.32
C ALA A 227 -17.21 29.41 5.25
N TYR A 228 -16.28 28.46 5.08
CA TYR A 228 -16.57 27.03 5.03
C TYR A 228 -15.34 26.26 5.51
N HIS A 229 -15.53 25.34 6.47
CA HIS A 229 -14.46 24.52 7.05
C HIS A 229 -13.16 25.28 7.42
N GLY A 230 -13.31 26.51 7.95
CA GLY A 230 -12.17 27.33 8.37
C GLY A 230 -11.53 28.19 7.28
N GLU A 231 -11.84 27.95 6.00
CA GLU A 231 -11.48 28.87 4.90
C GLU A 231 -12.49 30.02 4.80
N LYS A 232 -12.02 31.18 4.31
CA LYS A 232 -12.81 32.41 4.15
C LYS A 232 -12.64 32.94 2.74
N ALA A 233 -13.70 33.54 2.21
CA ALA A 233 -13.73 34.13 0.88
C ALA A 233 -14.44 35.48 0.87
N LEU A 234 -14.03 36.33 -0.07
CA LEU A 234 -14.72 37.57 -0.45
C LEU A 234 -15.34 37.37 -1.82
N ALA A 235 -16.55 37.86 -2.02
CA ALA A 235 -17.18 37.95 -3.32
C ALA A 235 -17.49 39.40 -3.67
N LEU A 236 -17.29 39.74 -4.94
CA LEU A 236 -17.69 41.01 -5.52
C LEU A 236 -18.66 40.72 -6.68
N GLY A 237 -19.76 41.45 -6.74
CA GLY A 237 -20.76 41.30 -7.77
C GLY A 237 -21.10 42.64 -8.43
N TYR A 238 -21.45 42.58 -9.70
CA TYR A 238 -22.05 43.68 -10.43
C TYR A 238 -23.43 43.26 -10.93
N GLY A 239 -24.44 44.07 -10.64
CA GLY A 239 -25.80 43.87 -11.04
C GLY A 239 -26.25 44.95 -12.02
N TYR A 240 -27.02 44.57 -13.05
CA TYR A 240 -27.55 45.48 -14.04
C TYR A 240 -29.05 45.19 -14.31
N ALA A 241 -29.89 46.21 -14.12
CA ALA A 241 -31.32 46.19 -14.40
C ALA A 241 -31.63 46.99 -15.68
N PRO A 242 -31.69 46.37 -16.87
CA PRO A 242 -32.02 47.10 -18.09
C PRO A 242 -33.43 47.74 -18.04
N ASN A 243 -34.36 47.10 -17.31
CA ASN A 243 -35.74 47.55 -17.07
C ASN A 243 -36.29 46.95 -15.75
N ASP A 244 -37.51 47.32 -15.36
CA ASP A 244 -38.13 46.92 -14.07
C ASP A 244 -38.43 45.40 -13.94
N ARG A 245 -38.30 44.63 -15.03
CA ARG A 245 -38.65 43.21 -15.08
C ARG A 245 -37.45 42.28 -15.15
N VAL A 246 -36.29 42.75 -15.57
CA VAL A 246 -35.09 41.91 -15.78
C VAL A 246 -33.95 42.44 -14.93
N PHE A 247 -33.29 41.54 -14.22
CA PHE A 247 -32.06 41.82 -13.50
C PHE A 247 -30.99 40.81 -13.92
N LEU A 248 -29.82 41.31 -14.30
CA LEU A 248 -28.65 40.50 -14.63
C LEU A 248 -27.60 40.69 -13.54
N ASN A 249 -26.85 39.65 -13.20
CA ASN A 249 -25.72 39.75 -12.29
C ASN A 249 -24.52 38.95 -12.80
N ALA A 250 -23.33 39.46 -12.46
CA ALA A 250 -22.07 38.77 -12.59
C ALA A 250 -21.30 38.92 -11.28
N SER A 251 -20.51 37.92 -10.90
CA SER A 251 -19.79 37.91 -9.65
C SER A 251 -18.48 37.13 -9.74
N VAL A 252 -17.54 37.52 -8.89
CA VAL A 252 -16.28 36.83 -8.67
C VAL A 252 -16.11 36.59 -7.18
N GLY A 253 -15.88 35.33 -6.79
CA GLY A 253 -15.42 34.92 -5.47
C GLY A 253 -13.91 34.75 -5.47
N ILE A 254 -13.26 35.17 -4.39
CA ILE A 254 -11.81 35.11 -4.22
C ILE A 254 -11.52 34.54 -2.83
N ALA A 255 -10.72 33.47 -2.78
CA ALA A 255 -10.22 32.88 -1.56
C ALA A 255 -8.72 32.59 -1.70
N LYS A 256 -7.89 33.44 -1.07
CA LYS A 256 -6.43 33.41 -1.22
C LYS A 256 -6.03 33.43 -2.71
N SER A 257 -5.47 32.33 -3.22
CA SER A 257 -5.01 32.18 -4.60
C SER A 257 -6.08 31.61 -5.56
N GLU A 258 -7.25 31.21 -5.07
CA GLU A 258 -8.32 30.62 -5.88
C GLU A 258 -9.38 31.68 -6.21
N GLN A 259 -9.97 31.56 -7.40
CA GLN A 259 -11.03 32.44 -7.88
C GLN A 259 -12.17 31.63 -8.48
N MET A 260 -13.39 32.10 -8.28
CA MET A 260 -14.62 31.48 -8.81
C MET A 260 -15.47 32.56 -9.47
N TYR A 261 -16.10 32.25 -10.60
CA TYR A 261 -16.91 33.20 -11.36
C TYR A 261 -18.35 32.71 -11.45
N GLY A 262 -19.31 33.63 -11.38
CA GLY A 262 -20.73 33.32 -11.44
C GLY A 262 -21.49 34.39 -12.20
N MET A 263 -22.52 33.99 -12.94
CA MET A 263 -23.41 34.91 -13.66
C MET A 263 -24.85 34.40 -13.54
N GLY A 264 -25.81 35.30 -13.51
CA GLY A 264 -27.22 34.95 -13.35
C GLY A 264 -28.17 36.01 -13.88
N ALA A 265 -29.42 35.61 -14.08
CA ALA A 265 -30.51 36.48 -14.48
C ALA A 265 -31.75 36.20 -13.61
N THR A 266 -32.52 37.24 -13.31
CA THR A 266 -33.76 37.17 -12.52
C THR A 266 -34.86 37.94 -13.25
N PHE A 267 -36.06 37.36 -13.30
CA PHE A 267 -37.22 37.92 -14.00
C PHE A 267 -38.35 38.16 -13.00
N ARG A 268 -38.91 39.37 -12.96
CA ARG A 268 -40.10 39.70 -12.15
C ARG A 268 -41.38 39.44 -12.94
N ILE A 269 -42.36 38.80 -12.31
CA ILE A 269 -43.65 38.45 -12.91
C ILE A 269 -44.76 39.11 -12.07
N GLY A 270 -45.56 40.02 -12.66
CA GLY A 270 -46.65 40.74 -11.99
C GLY A 270 -46.86 42.18 -12.50
N ALA A 271 -48.01 42.79 -12.20
CA ALA A 271 -48.33 44.19 -12.53
C ALA A 271 -48.09 45.10 -11.32
N GLY A 272 -46.92 45.72 -11.23
CA GLY A 272 -46.61 46.76 -10.24
C GLY A 272 -46.46 48.12 -10.91
N GLU A 273 -47.24 49.12 -10.50
CA GLU A 273 -47.09 50.51 -10.95
C GLU A 273 -45.85 51.14 -10.28
N SER A 274 -44.91 51.69 -11.06
CA SER A 274 -43.76 52.44 -10.53
C SER A 274 -44.24 53.77 -9.93
N LEU A 275 -44.05 53.94 -8.62
CA LEU A 275 -44.40 55.18 -7.89
C LEU A 275 -43.64 56.41 -8.42
N VAL A 276 -42.41 56.23 -8.92
CA VAL A 276 -41.60 57.30 -9.52
C VAL A 276 -42.21 57.86 -10.80
N LYS A 277 -42.84 57.03 -11.64
CA LYS A 277 -43.56 57.52 -12.82
C LYS A 277 -44.75 58.42 -12.44
N LYS A 278 -45.48 58.08 -11.37
CA LYS A 278 -46.57 58.90 -10.83
C LYS A 278 -46.08 60.25 -10.31
N ASN A 279 -44.98 60.26 -9.55
CA ASN A 279 -44.43 61.51 -9.01
C ASN A 279 -43.85 62.42 -10.09
N ASN A 280 -43.17 61.88 -11.11
CA ASN A 280 -42.66 62.71 -12.21
C ASN A 280 -43.79 63.31 -13.06
N GLN A 281 -44.85 62.56 -13.33
CA GLN A 281 -46.05 63.11 -13.99
C GLN A 281 -46.75 64.16 -13.13
N ALA A 282 -46.90 63.92 -11.82
CA ALA A 282 -47.49 64.91 -10.91
C ALA A 282 -46.65 66.19 -10.82
N MET A 283 -45.32 66.07 -10.85
CA MET A 283 -44.40 67.22 -10.78
C MET A 283 -44.35 68.01 -12.09
N GLN A 284 -44.43 67.33 -13.24
CA GLN A 284 -44.65 67.98 -14.54
C GLN A 284 -45.99 68.72 -14.58
N ASN A 285 -47.07 68.08 -14.13
CA ASN A 285 -48.38 68.74 -14.06
C ASN A 285 -48.37 69.98 -13.15
N LEU A 286 -47.64 69.94 -12.02
CA LEU A 286 -47.47 71.09 -11.12
C LEU A 286 -46.58 72.19 -11.71
N GLN A 287 -45.60 71.84 -12.56
CA GLN A 287 -44.80 72.81 -13.30
C GLN A 287 -45.64 73.51 -14.36
N ASP A 288 -46.40 72.74 -15.15
CA ASP A 288 -47.33 73.26 -16.16
C ASP A 288 -48.42 74.13 -15.52
N GLU A 289 -48.98 73.73 -14.37
CA GLU A 289 -49.94 74.56 -13.62
C GLU A 289 -49.31 75.86 -13.10
N ASN A 290 -48.07 75.84 -12.62
CA ASN A 290 -47.38 77.05 -12.18
C ASN A 290 -47.12 78.01 -13.35
N GLU A 291 -46.74 77.49 -14.52
CA GLU A 291 -46.54 78.30 -15.72
C GLU A 291 -47.86 78.97 -16.15
N GLN A 292 -48.96 78.22 -16.15
CA GLN A 292 -50.30 78.77 -16.43
C GLN A 292 -50.76 79.80 -15.39
N LEU A 293 -50.41 79.63 -14.11
CA LEU A 293 -50.72 80.60 -13.06
C LEU A 293 -49.93 81.89 -13.25
N GLN A 294 -48.66 81.81 -13.62
CA GLN A 294 -47.83 82.99 -13.94
C GLN A 294 -48.43 83.79 -15.11
N ASP A 295 -48.83 83.12 -16.19
CA ASP A 295 -49.51 83.73 -17.34
C ASP A 295 -50.83 84.44 -16.96
N ARG A 296 -51.60 83.85 -16.05
CA ARG A 296 -52.87 84.44 -15.57
C ARG A 296 -52.61 85.68 -14.72
N VAL A 297 -51.59 85.65 -13.87
CA VAL A 297 -51.19 86.81 -13.05
C VAL A 297 -50.76 87.97 -13.96
N GLU A 298 -49.95 87.69 -14.98
CA GLU A 298 -49.52 88.72 -15.94
C GLU A 298 -50.70 89.36 -16.70
N LYS A 299 -51.67 88.55 -17.13
CA LYS A 299 -52.92 89.07 -17.73
C LYS A 299 -53.75 89.92 -16.76
N LEU A 300 -53.83 89.53 -15.49
CA LEU A 300 -54.53 90.30 -14.47
C LEU A 300 -53.82 91.63 -14.20
N GLU A 301 -52.49 91.66 -14.14
CA GLU A 301 -51.71 92.89 -14.03
C GLU A 301 -51.94 93.83 -15.22
N GLN A 302 -51.99 93.30 -16.45
CA GLN A 302 -52.33 94.06 -17.65
C GLN A 302 -53.75 94.65 -17.57
N LEU A 303 -54.74 93.87 -17.11
CA LEU A 303 -56.13 94.33 -16.95
C LEU A 303 -56.29 95.37 -15.83
N VAL A 304 -55.59 95.21 -14.71
CA VAL A 304 -55.59 96.19 -13.62
C VAL A 304 -54.95 97.50 -14.09
N ASN A 305 -53.85 97.44 -14.83
CA ASN A 305 -53.23 98.64 -15.42
C ASN A 305 -54.14 99.31 -16.46
N ALA A 306 -54.89 98.54 -17.25
CA ALA A 306 -55.89 99.08 -18.18
C ALA A 306 -57.07 99.75 -17.45
N LEU A 307 -57.57 99.16 -16.36
CA LEU A 307 -58.63 99.75 -15.51
C LEU A 307 -58.16 101.00 -14.77
N LEU A 308 -56.89 101.05 -14.33
CA LEU A 308 -56.27 102.24 -13.75
C LEU A 308 -56.15 103.39 -14.77
N ALA A 309 -55.89 103.07 -16.04
CA ALA A 309 -55.89 104.06 -17.12
C ALA A 309 -57.31 104.57 -17.44
N GLU A 310 -58.33 103.72 -17.34
CA GLU A 310 -59.74 104.09 -17.60
C GLU A 310 -60.35 104.98 -16.51
N LYS A 311 -59.91 104.85 -15.25
CA LYS A 311 -60.30 105.72 -14.12
C LYS A 311 -59.65 107.12 -14.13
N SER A 312 -58.76 107.41 -15.08
CA SER A 312 -58.03 108.68 -15.18
C SER A 312 -58.60 109.67 -16.21
N LYS A 313 -59.81 109.40 -16.75
CA LYS A 313 -60.61 110.31 -17.59
C LYS A 313 -61.89 110.73 -16.87
#